data_AF-A0A9P6JL77-F1
#
_entry.id   AF-A0A9P6JL77-F1
#
_cell.length_a   1.000
_cell.length_b   1.000
_cell.length_c   1.000
_cell.angle_alpha   90.00
_cell.angle_beta   90.00
_cell.angle_gamma   90.00
#
_symmetry.space_group_name_H-M   'P 1'
#
loop_
_entity.id
_entity.type
_entity.pdbx_description
1 polymer ?
#
loop_
_entity_poly.entity_id
_entity_poly.type
_entity_poly.pdbx_seq_one_letter_code
_entity_poly.pdbx_strand_id
1 'polypeptide(L)'
;MPFNIRSGVSHSRDIKVFVSKYSVDGNDSWYPLAPNFNDADKAHWQRNGWEVVVFKEGNVRRGWYIDCSNKTVDITFNGFSQDLGIVRR
;
A
#
# COMPACT_ATOMS: atom_id res chain seq x y z
N MET A 1 -10.27 1.97 -10.77
CA MET A 1 -9.41 3.18 -10.77
C MET A 1 -8.17 2.85 -9.97
N PRO A 2 -6.96 3.18 -10.44
CA PRO A 2 -5.74 2.81 -9.73
C PRO A 2 -5.66 3.49 -8.37
N PHE A 3 -4.90 2.89 -7.45
CA PHE A 3 -4.52 3.53 -6.20
C PHE A 3 -3.00 3.56 -6.06
N ASN A 4 -2.51 4.48 -5.24
CA ASN A 4 -1.10 4.75 -5.09
C ASN A 4 -0.69 4.59 -3.62
N ILE A 5 0.48 4.02 -3.38
CA ILE A 5 1.02 3.86 -2.01
C ILE A 5 2.40 4.51 -1.94
N ARG A 6 2.62 5.31 -0.90
CA ARG A 6 3.94 5.85 -0.55
C ARG A 6 4.20 5.81 0.94
N SER A 7 5.47 5.98 1.30
CA SER A 7 5.89 6.27 2.66
C SER A 7 5.64 7.72 3.03
N GLY A 8 5.12 7.94 4.25
CA GLY A 8 5.18 9.20 4.98
C GLY A 8 6.34 9.26 6.00
N VAL A 9 7.05 8.15 6.21
CA VAL A 9 8.20 8.05 7.11
C VAL A 9 9.52 8.11 6.34
N SER A 10 10.56 8.67 6.97
CA SER A 10 11.92 8.82 6.41
C SER A 10 12.67 7.51 6.20
N HIS A 11 12.28 6.43 6.90
CA HIS A 11 13.00 5.15 6.95
C HIS A 11 12.32 4.05 6.11
N SER A 12 11.80 4.35 4.92
CA SER A 12 10.96 3.40 4.16
C SER A 12 11.69 2.18 3.57
N ARG A 13 13.03 2.14 3.64
CA ARG A 13 13.85 1.11 2.98
C ARG A 13 13.64 -0.29 3.58
N ASP A 14 13.33 -0.36 4.87
CA ASP A 14 13.11 -1.61 5.59
C ASP A 14 11.63 -2.02 5.64
N ILE A 15 10.75 -1.15 5.13
CA ILE A 15 9.30 -1.38 5.10
C ILE A 15 8.91 -2.04 3.79
N LYS A 16 8.14 -3.12 3.89
CA LYS A 16 7.51 -3.77 2.74
C LYS A 16 6.00 -3.63 2.80
N VAL A 17 5.37 -3.56 1.62
CA VAL A 17 3.93 -3.54 1.43
C VAL A 17 3.47 -4.81 0.72
N PHE A 18 2.35 -5.34 1.19
CA PHE A 18 1.56 -6.38 0.55
C PHE A 18 0.21 -5.78 0.19
N VAL A 19 -0.27 -6.11 -1.01
CA VAL A 19 -1.61 -5.77 -1.49
C VAL A 19 -2.29 -7.08 -1.84
N SER A 20 -3.52 -7.27 -1.35
CA SER A 20 -4.29 -8.47 -1.67
C SER A 20 -4.33 -8.73 -3.16
N LYS A 21 -4.20 -9.99 -3.54
CA LYS A 21 -4.44 -10.45 -4.90
C LYS A 21 -5.18 -11.77 -4.82
N TYR A 22 -6.39 -11.79 -5.36
CA TYR A 22 -7.09 -13.04 -5.56
C TYR A 22 -6.52 -13.73 -6.81
N SER A 23 -5.83 -14.85 -6.60
CA SER A 23 -5.29 -15.73 -7.64
C SER A 23 -5.54 -17.18 -7.24
N VAL A 24 -5.49 -18.10 -8.21
CA VAL A 24 -5.80 -19.53 -8.02
C VAL A 24 -4.99 -20.15 -6.87
N ASP A 25 -3.71 -19.80 -6.75
CA ASP A 25 -2.82 -20.34 -5.71
C ASP A 25 -2.65 -19.40 -4.50
N GLY A 26 -3.42 -18.32 -4.44
CA GLY A 26 -3.11 -17.19 -3.58
C GLY A 26 -1.81 -16.49 -3.98
N ASN A 27 -1.50 -15.38 -3.32
CA ASN A 27 -0.25 -14.66 -3.50
C ASN A 27 0.06 -13.93 -2.20
N ASP A 28 1.29 -14.05 -1.70
CA ASP A 28 1.79 -13.37 -0.50
C ASP A 28 3.03 -12.51 -0.79
N SER A 29 3.16 -12.03 -2.04
CA SER A 29 4.32 -11.26 -2.48
C SER A 29 4.41 -9.91 -1.76
N TRP A 30 5.62 -9.59 -1.29
CA TRP A 30 5.92 -8.35 -0.59
C TRP A 30 6.83 -7.46 -1.42
N TYR A 31 6.50 -6.18 -1.50
CA TYR A 31 7.19 -5.20 -2.33
C TYR A 31 7.80 -4.11 -1.45
N PRO A 32 8.94 -3.52 -1.83
CA PRO A 32 9.49 -2.37 -1.11
C PRO A 32 8.48 -1.21 -1.09
N LEU A 33 8.34 -0.53 0.05
CA LEU A 33 7.50 0.66 0.13
C LEU A 33 8.16 1.82 -0.61
N ALA A 34 7.48 2.35 -1.64
CA ALA A 34 7.96 3.50 -2.39
C ALA A 34 8.07 4.75 -1.49
N PRO A 35 9.16 5.53 -1.58
CA PRO A 35 9.32 6.76 -0.77
C PRO A 35 8.40 7.89 -1.23
N ASN A 36 7.93 7.86 -2.48
CA ASN A 36 7.06 8.84 -3.11
C ASN A 36 6.35 8.20 -4.32
N PHE A 37 5.54 8.98 -5.04
CA PHE A 37 4.79 8.51 -6.20
C PHE A 37 5.55 8.57 -7.53
N ASN A 38 6.84 8.93 -7.54
CA ASN A 38 7.59 9.11 -8.79
C ASN A 38 8.05 7.78 -9.41
N ASP A 39 8.17 6.72 -8.59
CA ASP A 39 8.51 5.37 -9.06
C ASP A 39 7.23 4.60 -9.33
N ALA A 40 6.80 4.61 -10.60
CA ALA A 40 5.53 4.06 -11.01
C ALA A 40 5.37 2.57 -10.70
N ASP A 41 6.45 1.80 -10.87
CA ASP A 41 6.43 0.34 -10.72
C ASP A 41 6.28 -0.10 -9.25
N LYS A 42 6.62 0.79 -8.31
CA LYS A 42 6.53 0.51 -6.87
C LYS A 42 5.36 1.22 -6.21
N ALA A 43 4.95 2.37 -6.74
CA ALA A 43 3.97 3.22 -6.11
C ALA A 43 2.55 3.07 -6.68
N HIS A 44 2.40 2.66 -7.94
CA HIS A 44 1.10 2.63 -8.63
C HIS A 44 0.54 1.22 -8.75
N TRP A 45 -0.69 1.03 -8.26
CA TRP A 45 -1.38 -0.25 -8.27
C TRP A 45 -2.59 -0.15 -9.19
N GLN A 46 -2.49 -0.81 -10.36
CA GLN A 46 -3.57 -0.86 -11.37
C GLN A 46 -4.65 -1.86 -10.97
N ARG A 47 -5.34 -1.57 -9.88
CA ARG A 47 -6.34 -2.44 -9.23
C ARG A 47 -7.61 -1.64 -8.94
N ASN A 48 -8.74 -2.32 -8.72
CA ASN A 48 -10.03 -1.68 -8.48
C ASN A 48 -10.86 -2.53 -7.51
N GLY A 49 -11.60 -1.89 -6.62
CA GLY A 49 -12.42 -2.57 -5.60
C GLY A 49 -11.83 -2.43 -4.20
N TRP A 50 -12.30 -3.31 -3.31
CA TRP A 50 -11.77 -3.44 -1.97
C TRP A 50 -10.43 -4.16 -1.98
N GLU A 51 -9.45 -3.61 -1.27
CA GLU A 51 -8.11 -4.16 -1.16
C GLU A 51 -7.66 -4.19 0.30
N VAL A 52 -6.94 -5.25 0.65
CA VAL A 52 -6.18 -5.36 1.89
C VAL A 52 -4.78 -4.87 1.61
N VAL A 53 -4.40 -3.78 2.27
CA VAL A 53 -3.04 -3.23 2.21
C VAL A 53 -2.37 -3.47 3.55
N VAL A 54 -1.25 -4.20 3.55
CA VAL A 54 -0.49 -4.55 4.75
C VAL A 54 0.93 -4.03 4.64
N PHE A 55 1.41 -3.41 5.70
CA PHE A 55 2.80 -2.98 5.83
C PHE A 55 3.50 -3.87 6.84
N LYS A 56 4.80 -4.11 6.63
CA LYS A 56 5.65 -4.83 7.58
C LYS A 56 7.04 -4.22 7.70
N GLU A 57 7.60 -4.32 8.90
CA GLU A 57 8.98 -4.02 9.24
C GLU A 57 9.45 -5.07 10.26
N GLY A 58 10.38 -5.93 9.86
CA GLY A 58 10.72 -7.13 10.63
C GLY A 58 9.50 -8.00 10.93
N ASN A 59 9.19 -8.19 12.22
CA ASN A 59 8.05 -8.97 12.70
C ASN A 59 6.78 -8.14 12.94
N VAL A 60 6.86 -6.81 12.87
CA VAL A 60 5.69 -5.94 13.05
C VAL A 60 4.91 -5.88 11.75
N ARG A 61 3.58 -6.07 11.82
CA ARG A 61 2.67 -5.98 10.68
C ARG A 61 1.39 -5.25 11.05
N ARG A 62 0.88 -4.42 10.14
CA ARG A 62 -0.44 -3.80 10.29
C ARG A 62 -1.11 -3.69 8.93
N GLY A 63 -2.41 -3.99 8.90
CA GLY A 63 -3.20 -4.07 7.68
C GLY A 63 -4.47 -3.23 7.76
N TRP A 64 -4.92 -2.76 6.60
CA TRP A 64 -6.15 -1.99 6.43
C TRP A 64 -6.93 -2.53 5.23
N TYR A 65 -8.25 -2.60 5.38
CA TYR A 65 -9.18 -2.77 4.26
C TYR A 65 -9.54 -1.39 3.70
N ILE A 66 -9.30 -1.19 2.41
CA ILE A 66 -9.47 0.11 1.75
C ILE A 66 -10.33 -0.09 0.50
N ASP A 67 -11.39 0.71 0.39
CA ASP A 67 -12.15 0.83 -0.85
C ASP A 67 -11.41 1.74 -1.82
N CYS A 68 -10.89 1.14 -2.90
CA CYS A 68 -10.23 1.79 -4.01
C CYS A 68 -11.13 1.87 -5.26
N SER A 69 -12.45 1.78 -5.09
CA SER A 69 -13.41 1.89 -6.19
C SER A 69 -13.66 3.35 -6.59
N ASN A 70 -14.02 3.56 -7.87
CA ASN A 70 -14.59 4.81 -8.42
C ASN A 70 -13.70 6.07 -8.43
N LYS A 71 -12.64 6.13 -7.63
CA LYS A 71 -11.72 7.28 -7.53
C LYS A 71 -10.28 6.81 -7.44
N THR A 72 -9.33 7.68 -7.80
CA THR A 72 -7.92 7.40 -7.51
C THR A 72 -7.69 7.64 -6.02
N VAL A 73 -7.12 6.65 -5.34
CA VAL A 73 -6.84 6.73 -3.90
C VAL A 73 -5.35 6.83 -3.68
N ASP A 74 -4.90 7.92 -3.08
CA ASP A 74 -3.50 8.10 -2.67
C ASP A 74 -3.38 7.74 -1.18
N ILE A 75 -2.58 6.71 -0.88
CA ILE A 75 -2.34 6.15 0.45
C ILE A 75 -0.93 6.54 0.90
N THR A 76 -0.82 7.13 2.09
CA THR A 76 0.44 7.44 2.74
C THR A 76 0.56 6.65 4.04
N PHE A 77 1.61 5.83 4.16
CA PHE A 77 1.93 5.09 5.38
C PHE A 77 2.77 5.95 6.33
N ASN A 78 2.19 6.35 7.46
CA ASN A 78 2.84 7.25 8.43
C ASN A 78 3.48 6.49 9.62
N GLY A 79 3.60 5.16 9.52
CA GLY A 79 4.15 4.30 10.57
C GLY A 79 3.09 3.45 11.28
N PHE A 80 3.54 2.47 12.06
CA PHE A 80 2.67 1.44 12.64
C PHE A 80 1.72 1.94 13.73
N SER A 81 2.06 3.06 14.38
CA SER A 81 1.26 3.65 15.47
C SER A 81 0.23 4.69 14.99
N GLN A 82 0.16 4.97 13.69
CA GLN A 82 -0.73 5.98 13.10
C GLN A 82 -1.66 5.36 12.07
N ASP A 83 -2.77 6.03 11.77
CA ASP A 83 -3.61 5.67 10.64
C ASP A 83 -3.01 6.14 9.32
N LEU A 84 -3.52 5.56 8.23
CA LEU A 84 -3.12 5.92 6.87
C LEU A 84 -3.61 7.33 6.53
N GLY A 85 -2.74 8.12 5.88
CA GLY A 85 -3.17 9.31 5.17
C GLY A 85 -3.85 8.87 3.88
N ILE A 86 -5.14 9.15 3.72
CA ILE A 86 -5.92 8.77 2.53
C ILE A 86 -6.47 10.02 1.85
N VAL A 87 -6.15 10.20 0.57
CA VAL A 87 -6.72 11.25 -0.29
C VAL A 87 -7.43 10.60 -1.47
N ARG A 88 -8.65 11.04 -1.79
CA ARG A 88 -9.46 10.51 -2.90
C ARG A 88 -9.71 11.61 -3.92
N ARG A 89 -9.38 11.34 -5.18
CA ARG A 89 -9.54 12.26 -6.32
C ARG A 89 -10.33 11.63 -7.45
#